data_AF-A0A9D9MIY8-F1
#
_entry.id   AF-A0A9D9MIY8-F1
#
_cell.length_a   1.000
_cell.length_b   1.000
_cell.length_c   1.000
_cell.angle_alpha   90.00
_cell.angle_beta   90.00
_cell.angle_gamma   90.00
#
_symmetry.space_group_name_H-M   'P 1'
#
loop_
_entity.id
_entity.type
_entity.pdbx_description
1 polymer ?
#
loop_
_entity_poly.entity_id
_entity_poly.type
_entity_poly.pdbx_seq_one_letter_code
_entity_poly.pdbx_strand_id
1 'polypeptide(L)'
;MNAILGWALAALFVALAWQQYGWQGALFALSAVVFWLLLQFNRVMRTMRAAGQAPVGRVDSAVMLNAKLKPGMSMLQVVGLTKSLGRKLGEGEDDWAWSDEGGSTVRLHFSRGKLARFELERPAP
;
A
#
# COMPACT_ATOMS: atom_id res chain seq x y z
N MET A 1 8.88 1.01 13.42
CA MET A 1 8.55 1.74 14.66
C MET A 1 7.03 1.68 14.85
N ASN A 2 6.57 0.84 15.77
CA ASN A 2 5.14 0.49 15.88
C ASN A 2 4.33 1.69 16.33
N ALA A 3 3.30 2.07 15.56
CA ALA A 3 2.42 3.21 15.87
C ALA A 3 1.79 3.09 17.27
N ILE A 4 1.59 1.86 17.75
CA ILE A 4 1.05 1.51 19.07
C ILE A 4 1.92 2.08 20.21
N LEU A 5 3.25 2.05 20.08
CA LEU A 5 4.18 2.64 21.05
C LEU A 5 4.04 4.16 21.12
N GLY A 6 3.76 4.81 19.98
CA GLY A 6 3.50 6.25 19.92
C GLY A 6 2.19 6.64 20.61
N TRP A 7 1.13 5.86 20.41
CA TRP A 7 -0.16 6.07 21.09
C TRP A 7 -0.06 5.87 22.61
N ALA A 8 0.69 4.86 23.06
CA ALA A 8 0.90 4.61 24.48
C ALA A 8 1.70 5.74 25.16
N LEU A 9 2.75 6.24 24.50
CA LEU A 9 3.57 7.32 25.03
C LEU A 9 2.80 8.66 25.10
N ALA A 10 1.97 8.95 24.08
CA ALA A 10 1.11 10.12 24.06
C ALA A 10 0.08 10.08 25.19
N ALA A 11 -0.59 8.93 25.40
CA ALA A 11 -1.54 8.76 26.50
C ALA A 11 -0.88 8.93 27.88
N LEU A 12 0.35 8.40 28.05
CA LEU A 12 1.12 8.53 29.29
C LEU A 12 1.50 9.99 29.57
N PHE A 13 1.91 10.74 28.55
CA PHE A 13 2.25 12.17 28.68
C PHE A 13 1.04 13.02 29.04
N VAL A 14 -0.13 12.75 28.44
CA VAL A 14 -1.39 13.43 28.76
C VAL A 14 -1.81 13.14 30.21
N ALA A 15 -1.70 11.89 30.67
CA ALA A 15 -2.01 11.51 32.05
C ALA A 15 -1.08 12.18 33.07
N LEU A 16 0.24 12.19 32.80
CA LEU A 16 1.23 12.85 33.66
C LEU A 16 1.06 14.37 33.68
N ALA A 17 0.73 14.99 32.56
CA ALA A 17 0.47 16.43 32.47
C ALA A 17 -0.80 16.84 33.23
N TRP A 18 -1.84 16.01 33.18
CA TRP A 18 -3.09 16.23 33.92
C TRP A 18 -2.87 16.17 35.44
N GLN A 19 -2.01 15.26 35.89
CA GLN A 19 -1.74 15.06 37.31
C GLN A 19 -0.85 16.15 37.94
N GLN A 20 -0.01 16.82 37.15
CA GLN A 20 0.94 17.83 37.65
C GLN A 20 0.50 19.31 37.44
N TYR A 21 -0.23 19.66 36.38
CA TYR A 21 -0.39 21.06 35.94
C TYR A 21 -1.84 21.60 35.89
N GLY A 22 -2.83 20.81 36.31
CA GLY A 22 -4.24 21.25 36.30
C GLY A 22 -4.72 21.72 34.91
N TRP A 23 -5.40 22.87 34.83
CA TRP A 23 -6.00 23.36 33.58
C TRP A 23 -4.98 23.72 32.48
N GLN A 24 -3.75 24.09 32.85
CA GLN A 24 -2.69 24.42 31.90
C GLN A 24 -2.12 23.14 31.24
N GLY A 25 -2.09 22.03 31.99
CA GLY A 25 -1.69 20.72 31.48
C GLY A 25 -2.66 20.19 30.42
N ALA A 26 -3.95 20.47 30.57
CA ALA A 26 -4.98 20.11 29.59
C ALA A 26 -4.77 20.82 28.23
N LEU A 27 -4.44 22.11 28.23
CA LEU A 27 -4.13 22.86 27.01
C LEU A 27 -2.86 22.33 26.33
N PHE A 28 -1.85 21.94 27.11
CA PHE A 28 -0.60 21.39 26.59
C PHE A 28 -0.78 19.97 26.02
N ALA A 29 -1.58 19.14 26.69
CA ALA A 29 -1.99 17.84 26.20
C ALA A 29 -2.78 17.95 24.89
N LEU A 30 -3.72 18.91 24.83
CA LEU A 30 -4.52 19.17 23.63
C LEU A 30 -3.62 19.58 22.45
N SER A 31 -2.68 20.50 22.66
CA SER A 31 -1.76 20.94 21.59
C SER A 31 -0.83 19.81 21.14
N ALA A 32 -0.32 18.99 22.06
CA ALA A 32 0.48 17.81 21.72
C ALA A 32 -0.31 16.77 20.93
N VAL A 33 -1.57 16.49 21.30
CA VAL A 33 -2.46 15.58 20.58
C VAL A 33 -2.77 16.10 19.18
N VAL A 34 -3.09 17.39 19.04
CA VAL A 34 -3.34 18.02 17.73
C VAL A 34 -2.08 17.97 16.86
N PHE A 35 -0.92 18.33 17.41
CA PHE A 35 0.35 18.26 16.70
C PHE A 35 0.68 16.84 16.25
N TRP A 36 0.45 15.85 17.11
CA TRP A 36 0.60 14.43 16.80
C TRP A 36 -0.34 13.98 15.67
N LEU A 37 -1.62 14.35 15.73
CA LEU A 37 -2.60 14.06 14.68
C LEU A 37 -2.20 14.67 13.34
N LEU A 38 -1.66 15.89 13.31
CA LEU A 38 -1.15 16.52 12.10
C LEU A 38 0.04 15.77 11.49
N LEU A 39 0.98 15.28 12.31
CA LEU A 39 2.07 14.43 11.82
C LEU A 39 1.54 13.11 11.23
N GLN A 40 0.58 12.50 11.90
CA GLN A 40 -0.06 11.27 11.42
C GLN A 40 -0.76 11.50 10.07
N PHE A 41 -1.49 12.61 9.95
CA PHE A 41 -2.17 13.00 8.72
C PHE A 41 -1.19 13.25 7.57
N ASN A 42 -0.10 13.98 7.80
CA ASN A 42 0.94 14.21 6.79
C ASN A 42 1.60 12.91 6.30
N ARG A 43 1.84 11.96 7.22
CA ARG A 43 2.40 10.66 6.87
C ARG A 43 1.45 9.82 6.01
N VAL A 44 0.16 9.83 6.35
CA VAL A 44 -0.88 9.17 5.54
C VAL A 44 -0.95 9.82 4.16
N MET A 45 -0.94 11.14 4.07
CA MET A 45 -1.03 11.86 2.80
C MET A 45 0.17 11.61 1.89
N ARG A 46 1.38 11.50 2.45
CA ARG A 46 2.59 11.14 1.69
C ARG A 46 2.51 9.72 1.12
N THR A 47 1.93 8.79 1.87
CA THR A 47 1.70 7.41 1.42
C THR A 47 0.63 7.34 0.32
N MET A 48 -0.45 8.12 0.46
CA MET A 48 -1.49 8.21 -0.57
C MET A 48 -0.98 8.89 -1.85
N ARG A 49 -0.15 9.93 -1.74
CA ARG A 49 0.52 10.54 -2.91
C ARG A 49 1.44 9.57 -3.63
N ALA A 50 2.19 8.75 -2.90
CA ALA A 50 3.02 7.70 -3.50
C ALA A 50 2.17 6.65 -4.24
N ALA A 51 1.01 6.26 -3.68
CA ALA A 51 0.08 5.34 -4.33
C ALA A 51 -0.64 5.95 -5.56
N GLY A 52 -0.95 7.25 -5.54
CA GLY A 52 -1.60 7.96 -6.63
C GLY A 52 -0.70 8.26 -7.84
N GLN A 53 0.62 8.09 -7.69
CA GLN A 53 1.59 8.18 -8.79
C GLN A 53 1.90 6.82 -9.43
N ALA A 54 1.26 5.73 -8.98
CA ALA A 54 1.53 4.38 -9.47
C ALA A 54 1.20 4.30 -10.99
N PRO A 55 2.20 4.06 -11.85
CA PRO A 55 1.97 3.93 -13.29
C PRO A 55 1.08 2.72 -13.58
N VAL A 56 0.25 2.82 -14.62
CA VAL A 56 -0.54 1.70 -15.14
C VAL A 56 0.42 0.55 -15.50
N GLY A 57 0.12 -0.65 -15.02
CA GLY A 57 0.92 -1.85 -15.23
C GLY A 57 2.20 -1.88 -14.41
N ARG A 58 2.34 -1.07 -13.36
CA ARG A 58 3.51 -1.10 -12.46
C ARG A 58 3.19 -1.77 -11.13
N VAL A 59 4.15 -2.54 -10.61
CA VAL A 59 4.12 -3.10 -9.25
C VAL A 59 5.47 -2.92 -8.56
N ASP A 60 5.46 -2.86 -7.23
CA ASP A 60 6.68 -2.75 -6.42
C ASP A 60 7.65 -3.93 -6.64
N SER A 61 7.11 -5.14 -6.82
CA SER A 61 7.91 -6.33 -7.14
C SER A 61 7.08 -7.35 -7.91
N ALA A 62 7.53 -7.69 -9.12
CA ALA A 62 6.91 -8.70 -9.97
C ALA A 62 7.02 -10.09 -9.34
N VAL A 63 8.14 -10.37 -8.66
CA VAL A 63 8.37 -11.64 -7.96
C VAL A 63 7.38 -11.83 -6.81
N MET A 64 7.17 -10.79 -6.00
CA MET A 64 6.23 -10.87 -4.88
C MET A 64 4.78 -10.95 -5.35
N LEU A 65 4.44 -10.29 -6.46
CA LEU A 65 3.14 -10.48 -7.10
C LEU A 65 2.97 -11.94 -7.54
N ASN A 66 3.92 -12.47 -8.30
CA ASN A 66 3.91 -13.85 -8.77
C ASN A 66 3.73 -14.87 -7.64
N ALA A 67 4.38 -14.65 -6.48
CA ALA A 67 4.24 -15.51 -5.30
C ALA A 67 2.84 -15.47 -4.65
N LYS A 68 2.08 -14.37 -4.82
CA LYS A 68 0.74 -14.19 -4.25
C LYS A 68 -0.37 -14.64 -5.20
N LEU A 69 -0.08 -14.77 -6.50
CA LEU A 69 -1.06 -15.18 -7.51
C LEU A 69 -1.46 -16.64 -7.33
N LYS A 70 -2.74 -16.92 -7.57
CA LYS A 70 -3.29 -18.28 -7.56
C LYS A 70 -4.27 -18.43 -8.73
N PRO A 71 -4.29 -19.58 -9.41
CA PRO A 71 -5.31 -19.86 -10.41
C PRO A 71 -6.72 -19.69 -9.83
N GLY A 72 -7.64 -19.15 -10.63
CA GLY A 72 -9.03 -18.91 -10.23
C GLY A 72 -9.30 -17.52 -9.63
N MET A 73 -8.28 -16.70 -9.37
CA MET A 73 -8.47 -15.31 -8.93
C MET A 73 -9.17 -14.47 -10.00
N SER A 74 -10.04 -13.55 -9.58
CA SER A 74 -10.65 -12.56 -10.48
C SER A 74 -9.69 -11.40 -10.76
N MET A 75 -9.91 -10.68 -11.87
CA MET A 75 -9.14 -9.47 -12.21
C MET A 75 -9.18 -8.44 -11.06
N LEU A 76 -10.34 -8.29 -10.40
CA LEU A 76 -10.51 -7.37 -9.28
C LEU A 76 -9.64 -7.75 -8.07
N GLN A 77 -9.50 -9.05 -7.77
CA GLN A 77 -8.60 -9.52 -6.71
C GLN A 77 -7.14 -9.22 -7.04
N VAL A 78 -6.72 -9.38 -8.30
CA VAL A 78 -5.36 -9.06 -8.75
C VAL A 78 -5.08 -7.56 -8.66
N VAL A 79 -6.02 -6.72 -9.12
CA VAL A 79 -5.89 -5.25 -8.99
C VAL A 79 -5.83 -4.82 -7.53
N GLY A 80 -6.58 -5.47 -6.63
CA GLY A 80 -6.51 -5.23 -5.19
C GLY A 80 -5.14 -5.56 -4.58
N LEU A 81 -4.46 -6.59 -5.10
CA LEU A 81 -3.11 -6.98 -4.66
C LEU A 81 -2.02 -6.03 -5.17
N THR A 82 -2.14 -5.58 -6.42
CA THR A 82 -1.14 -4.74 -7.09
C THR A 82 -1.31 -3.26 -6.82
N LYS A 83 -2.53 -2.84 -6.45
CA LYS A 83 -2.97 -1.43 -6.38
C LYS A 83 -2.72 -0.66 -7.68
N SER A 84 -2.62 -1.37 -8.80
CA SER A 84 -2.40 -0.81 -10.13
C SER A 84 -3.24 -1.56 -11.16
N LEU A 85 -3.78 -0.82 -12.13
CA LEU A 85 -4.44 -1.43 -13.28
C LEU A 85 -3.40 -2.17 -14.13
N GLY A 86 -3.73 -3.36 -14.64
CA GLY A 86 -2.83 -4.08 -15.53
C GLY A 86 -2.69 -3.39 -16.89
N ARG A 87 -1.57 -3.62 -17.57
CA ARG A 87 -1.41 -3.24 -18.98
C ARG A 87 -1.96 -4.37 -19.86
N LYS A 88 -2.99 -4.09 -20.67
CA LYS A 88 -3.53 -5.08 -21.62
C LYS A 88 -2.49 -5.42 -22.69
N LEU A 89 -2.33 -6.70 -23.01
CA LEU A 89 -1.42 -7.20 -24.04
C LEU A 89 -2.26 -7.68 -25.24
N GLY A 90 -2.32 -6.88 -26.30
CA GLY A 90 -3.08 -7.20 -27.51
C GLY A 90 -4.57 -6.88 -27.44
N GLU A 91 -5.28 -7.14 -28.54
CA GLU A 91 -6.69 -6.76 -28.69
C GLU A 91 -7.68 -7.87 -28.31
N GLY A 92 -7.33 -9.15 -28.56
CA GLY A 92 -8.26 -10.29 -28.50
C GLY A 92 -8.14 -11.25 -27.31
N GLU A 93 -6.98 -11.37 -26.66
CA GLU A 93 -6.83 -12.18 -25.44
C GLU A 93 -7.00 -11.31 -24.18
N ASP A 94 -7.59 -11.88 -23.12
CA ASP A 94 -7.63 -11.25 -21.79
C ASP A 94 -6.26 -11.42 -21.09
N ASP A 95 -5.21 -11.00 -21.80
CA ASP A 95 -3.82 -10.99 -21.33
C ASP A 95 -3.49 -9.62 -20.72
N TRP A 96 -2.90 -9.66 -19.53
CA TRP A 96 -2.54 -8.48 -18.76
C TRP A 96 -1.12 -8.61 -18.21
N ALA A 97 -0.38 -7.50 -18.17
CA ALA A 97 0.96 -7.45 -17.63
C ALA A 97 1.10 -6.42 -16.51
N TRP A 98 1.96 -6.77 -15.54
CA TRP A 98 2.54 -5.86 -14.58
C TRP A 98 4.06 -6.00 -14.56
N SER A 99 4.78 -4.89 -14.53
CA SER A 99 6.24 -4.85 -14.53
C SER A 99 6.77 -4.11 -13.31
N ASP A 100 7.89 -4.56 -12.76
CA ASP A 100 8.60 -3.89 -11.66
C ASP A 100 9.79 -3.03 -12.12
N GLU A 101 10.35 -2.25 -11.19
CA GLU A 101 11.51 -1.39 -11.44
C GLU A 101 12.76 -2.15 -11.88
N GLY A 102 12.88 -3.41 -11.48
CA GLY A 102 13.96 -4.30 -11.91
C GLY A 102 13.79 -4.86 -13.32
N GLY A 103 12.74 -4.49 -14.06
CA GLY A 103 12.49 -4.96 -15.42
C GLY A 103 11.83 -6.35 -15.49
N SER A 104 11.51 -6.97 -14.36
CA SER A 104 10.75 -8.22 -14.32
C SER A 104 9.28 -7.95 -14.60
N THR A 105 8.63 -8.81 -15.38
CA THR A 105 7.24 -8.65 -15.82
C THR A 105 6.45 -9.92 -15.51
N VAL A 106 5.30 -9.78 -14.86
CA VAL A 106 4.33 -10.87 -14.70
C VAL A 106 3.26 -10.72 -15.77
N ARG A 107 3.09 -11.76 -16.59
CA ARG A 107 1.98 -11.89 -17.54
C ARG A 107 0.90 -12.76 -16.92
N LEU A 108 -0.34 -12.32 -17.03
CA LEU A 108 -1.53 -13.01 -16.53
C LEU A 108 -2.50 -13.19 -17.68
N HIS A 109 -2.97 -14.41 -17.87
CA HIS A 109 -3.99 -14.75 -18.85
C HIS A 109 -5.27 -15.11 -18.12
N PHE A 110 -6.35 -14.41 -18.44
CA PHE A 110 -7.67 -14.70 -17.91
C PHE A 110 -8.50 -15.49 -18.92
N SER A 111 -9.27 -16.44 -18.42
CA SER A 111 -10.27 -17.18 -19.17
C SER A 111 -11.58 -17.12 -18.41
N ARG A 112 -12.65 -16.70 -19.08
CA ARG A 112 -13.98 -16.52 -18.46
C ARG A 112 -13.94 -15.65 -17.19
N GLY A 113 -13.11 -14.59 -17.20
CA GLY A 113 -12.96 -13.64 -16.09
C GLY A 113 -12.15 -14.15 -14.88
N LYS A 114 -11.54 -15.34 -14.95
CA LYS A 114 -10.67 -15.88 -13.90
C LYS A 114 -9.26 -16.14 -14.40
N LEU A 115 -8.28 -15.96 -13.51
CA LEU A 115 -6.87 -16.19 -13.80
C LEU A 115 -6.65 -17.67 -14.12
N ALA A 116 -6.30 -17.96 -15.37
CA ALA A 116 -6.07 -19.32 -15.84
C ALA A 116 -4.59 -19.70 -15.74
N ARG A 117 -3.70 -18.81 -16.19
CA ARG A 117 -2.25 -18.98 -16.12
C ARG A 117 -1.56 -17.66 -15.83
N PHE A 118 -0.40 -17.73 -15.23
CA PHE A 118 0.48 -16.59 -15.03
C PHE A 118 1.93 -17.02 -15.18
N GLU A 119 2.77 -16.13 -15.68
CA GLU A 119 4.17 -16.39 -15.94
C GLU A 119 5.01 -15.17 -15.55
N LEU A 120 6.16 -15.42 -14.93
CA LEU A 120 7.13 -14.39 -14.57
C LEU A 120 8.26 -14.37 -15.60
N GLU A 121 8.28 -13.34 -16.43
CA GLU A 121 9.39 -13.02 -17.30
C GLU A 121 10.42 -12.20 -16.51
N ARG A 122 11.66 -12.70 -16.44
CA ARG A 122 12.79 -11.97 -15.87
C ARG A 122 13.65 -11.38 -17.00
N PRO A 123 14.23 -10.19 -16.83
CA PRO A 123 15.18 -9.67 -17.80
C PRO A 123 16.40 -10.59 -17.90
N ALA A 124 16.99 -10.66 -19.10
CA ALA A 124 18.22 -11.41 -19.33
C ALA A 124 19.38 -10.82 -18.49
N PRO A 125 20.31 -11.66 -17.99
CA PRO A 125 21.45 -11.22 -17.19
C PRO A 125 22.45 -10.36 -17.97
#